data_AF-A0A6G2QCT9-F1
#
_entry.id   AF-A0A6G2QCT9-F1
#
_cell.length_a   1.000
_cell.length_b   1.000
_cell.length_c   1.000
_cell.angle_alpha   90.00
_cell.angle_beta   90.00
_cell.angle_gamma   90.00
#
_symmetry.space_group_name_H-M   'P 1'
#
loop_
_entity.id
_entity.type
_entity.pdbx_description
1 polymer ?
#
loop_
_entity_poly.entity_id
_entity_poly.type
_entity_poly.pdbx_seq_one_letter_code
_entity_poly.pdbx_strand_id
1 'polypeptide(L)'
;LGPALDARRDRVTAGPGAEPLLDQAEAAVGRSLMLRAWIAHSSEQDREPRRADLLFTFEDAAERRGQRLEAALDLLDARLRRWAELRGRVTAQWPLCRRRAEEQGDRVLEAYRLYEAALILLRQTPCDIERAEAAADRFIAFCAEAAGPGEPAGEKAGAEPGEHARAPDHRPPPRRGATDPREERGS
;
A
#
# COMPACT_ATOMS: atom_id res chain seq x y z
N LEU A 1 -2.00 21.60 15.01
CA LEU A 1 -2.20 20.16 15.23
C LEU A 1 -3.67 19.79 15.48
N GLY A 2 -4.45 20.54 16.30
CA GLY A 2 -5.89 20.26 16.51
C GLY A 2 -6.73 20.12 15.23
N PRO A 3 -6.78 21.14 14.35
CA PRO A 3 -7.51 21.03 13.07
C PRO A 3 -7.00 19.89 12.16
N ALA A 4 -5.73 19.50 12.33
CA ALA A 4 -5.13 18.42 11.56
C ALA A 4 -5.63 17.03 12.03
N LEU A 5 -5.99 16.90 13.31
CA LEU A 5 -6.59 15.71 13.90
C LEU A 5 -8.02 15.53 13.37
N ASP A 6 -8.83 16.60 13.46
CA ASP A 6 -10.22 16.59 13.00
C ASP A 6 -10.30 16.21 11.51
N ALA A 7 -9.51 16.89 10.66
CA ALA A 7 -9.46 16.61 9.23
C ALA A 7 -9.08 15.16 8.85
N ARG A 8 -8.35 14.45 9.73
CA ARG A 8 -7.98 13.04 9.50
C ARG A 8 -9.05 12.09 10.03
N ARG A 9 -9.63 12.39 11.19
CA ARG A 9 -10.74 11.61 11.77
C ARG A 9 -11.98 11.65 10.89
N ASP A 10 -12.23 12.76 10.20
CA ASP A 10 -13.32 12.86 9.24
C ASP A 10 -13.14 11.90 8.06
N ARG A 11 -11.90 11.48 7.76
CA ARG A 11 -11.59 10.65 6.58
C ARG A 11 -11.49 9.17 6.89
N VAL A 12 -10.96 8.77 8.03
CA VAL A 12 -10.74 7.37 8.41
C VAL A 12 -11.08 7.15 9.88
N THR A 13 -11.70 6.01 10.18
CA THR A 13 -11.98 5.60 11.57
C THR A 13 -10.69 5.29 12.31
N ALA A 14 -10.75 5.28 13.64
CA ALA A 14 -9.66 4.72 14.44
C ALA A 14 -9.48 3.23 14.13
N GLY A 15 -8.25 2.75 14.23
CA GLY A 15 -7.99 1.31 14.23
C GLY A 15 -8.40 0.66 15.55
N PRO A 16 -8.53 -0.67 15.60
CA PRO A 16 -8.75 -1.40 16.84
C PRO A 16 -7.71 -1.02 17.91
N GLY A 17 -8.17 -0.62 19.09
CA GLY A 17 -7.30 -0.22 20.21
C GLY A 17 -6.70 1.20 20.12
N ALA A 18 -6.96 1.95 19.05
CA ALA A 18 -6.45 3.32 18.89
C ALA A 18 -7.35 4.39 19.53
N GLU A 19 -8.62 4.05 19.82
CA GLU A 19 -9.61 4.98 20.40
C GLU A 19 -9.10 5.73 21.65
N PRO A 20 -8.49 5.07 22.66
CA PRO A 20 -8.04 5.77 23.85
C PRO A 20 -6.97 6.83 23.59
N LEU A 21 -6.13 6.63 22.56
CA LEU A 21 -5.11 7.62 22.18
C LEU A 21 -5.76 8.82 21.50
N LEU A 22 -6.72 8.60 20.60
CA LEU A 22 -7.44 9.66 19.92
C LEU A 22 -8.28 10.50 20.89
N ASP A 23 -8.99 9.85 21.82
CA ASP A 23 -9.77 10.53 22.87
C ASP A 23 -8.87 11.41 23.75
N GLN A 24 -7.69 10.90 24.12
CA GLN A 24 -6.72 11.67 24.90
C GLN A 24 -6.16 12.86 24.12
N ALA A 25 -5.90 12.70 22.82
CA ALA A 25 -5.43 13.76 21.94
C ALA A 25 -6.50 14.84 21.75
N GLU A 26 -7.76 14.46 21.53
CA GLU A 26 -8.90 15.37 21.46
C GLU A 26 -9.08 16.15 22.76
N ALA A 27 -9.08 15.46 23.90
CA ALA A 27 -9.19 16.10 25.20
C ALA A 27 -8.01 17.06 25.46
N ALA A 28 -6.80 16.75 24.97
CA ALA A 28 -5.64 17.62 25.05
C ALA A 28 -5.78 18.89 24.18
N VAL A 29 -6.37 18.78 22.99
CA VAL A 29 -6.72 19.92 22.13
C VAL A 29 -7.76 20.80 22.83
N GLY A 30 -8.85 20.21 23.32
CA GLY A 30 -9.91 20.92 24.03
C GLY A 30 -9.41 21.70 25.25
N ARG A 31 -8.58 21.07 26.11
CA ARG A 31 -7.93 21.76 27.23
C ARG A 31 -7.03 22.92 26.80
N SER A 32 -6.32 22.77 25.69
CA SER A 32 -5.45 23.82 25.16
C SER A 32 -6.24 25.00 24.59
N LEU A 33 -7.37 24.73 23.93
CA LEU A 33 -8.29 25.77 23.45
C LEU A 33 -8.94 26.54 24.61
N MET A 34 -9.41 25.81 25.63
CA MET A 34 -9.96 26.42 26.85
C MET A 34 -8.93 27.31 27.55
N LEU A 35 -7.68 26.85 27.68
CA LEU A 35 -6.61 27.64 28.27
C LEU A 35 -6.32 28.91 27.45
N ARG A 36 -6.29 28.82 26.12
CA ARG A 36 -6.13 29.99 25.24
C ARG A 36 -7.27 30.99 25.41
N ALA A 37 -8.51 30.51 25.49
CA ALA A 37 -9.67 31.35 25.73
C ALA A 37 -9.57 32.04 27.10
N TRP A 38 -9.17 31.32 28.14
CA TRP A 38 -8.96 31.90 29.46
C TRP A 38 -7.84 32.96 29.47
N ILE A 39 -6.69 32.69 28.81
CA ILE A 39 -5.59 33.68 28.69
C ILE A 39 -6.10 34.95 28.01
N ALA A 40 -6.89 34.85 26.94
CA ALA A 40 -7.42 36.00 26.22
C ALA A 40 -8.31 36.91 27.09
N HIS A 41 -8.96 36.37 28.13
CA HIS A 41 -9.93 37.09 28.97
C HIS A 41 -9.47 37.31 30.43
N SER A 42 -8.28 36.83 30.80
CA SER A 42 -7.71 36.99 32.15
C SER A 42 -6.88 38.27 32.28
N SER A 43 -6.74 38.79 33.51
CA SER A 43 -5.86 39.92 33.79
C SER A 43 -4.38 39.48 33.78
N GLU A 44 -3.44 40.42 33.64
CA GLU A 44 -1.99 40.09 33.71
C GLU A 44 -1.61 39.43 35.04
N GLN A 45 -2.23 39.87 36.14
CA GLN A 45 -1.99 39.33 37.48
C GLN A 45 -2.48 37.88 37.66
N ASP A 46 -3.47 37.46 36.85
CA ASP A 46 -3.96 36.09 36.82
C ASP A 46 -3.07 35.19 35.93
N ARG A 47 -2.46 35.76 34.89
CA ARG A 47 -1.64 35.03 33.91
C ARG A 47 -0.26 34.63 34.43
N GLU A 48 0.30 35.38 35.39
CA GLU A 48 1.69 35.21 35.80
C GLU A 48 1.88 33.95 36.67
N PRO A 49 2.67 32.95 36.22
CA PRO A 49 3.02 31.82 37.05
C PRO A 49 3.95 32.30 38.16
N ARG A 50 3.43 32.39 39.38
CA ARG A 50 4.11 33.00 40.54
C ARG A 50 5.36 32.24 41.02
N ARG A 51 5.68 31.08 40.43
CA ARG A 51 6.82 30.24 40.79
C ARG A 51 7.38 29.47 39.58
N ALA A 52 8.69 29.31 39.54
CA ALA A 52 9.41 28.67 38.42
C ALA A 52 9.11 27.15 38.29
N ASP A 53 8.89 26.45 39.40
CA ASP A 53 8.49 25.03 39.43
C ASP A 53 7.16 24.77 38.72
N LEU A 54 6.21 25.69 38.88
CA LEU A 54 4.92 25.64 38.19
C LEU A 54 5.09 25.83 36.68
N LEU A 55 5.98 26.74 36.26
CA LEU A 55 6.27 26.96 34.84
C LEU A 55 6.79 25.67 34.18
N PHE A 56 7.80 25.02 34.75
CA PHE A 56 8.33 23.76 34.22
C PHE A 56 7.27 22.65 34.17
N THR A 57 6.37 22.59 35.17
CA THR A 57 5.26 21.63 35.19
C THR A 57 4.29 21.88 34.03
N PHE A 58 3.98 23.15 33.72
CA PHE A 58 3.11 23.50 32.60
C PHE A 58 3.77 23.21 31.24
N GLU A 59 5.07 23.48 31.11
CA GLU A 59 5.85 23.17 29.91
C GLU A 59 5.87 21.66 29.64
N ASP A 60 6.22 20.84 30.64
CA ASP A 60 6.21 19.38 30.56
C ASP A 60 4.79 18.83 30.24
N ALA A 61 3.75 19.39 30.88
CA ALA A 61 2.37 19.04 30.56
C ALA A 61 1.94 19.47 29.14
N ALA A 62 2.48 20.56 28.58
CA ALA A 62 2.25 20.96 27.21
C ALA A 62 2.99 20.04 26.22
N GLU A 63 4.23 19.69 26.52
CA GLU A 63 5.04 18.78 25.71
C GLU A 63 4.38 17.39 25.59
N ARG A 64 4.00 16.77 26.71
CA ARG A 64 3.27 15.48 26.71
C ARG A 64 1.94 15.52 25.96
N ARG A 65 1.29 16.69 25.91
CA ARG A 65 0.08 16.88 25.09
C ARG A 65 0.42 16.95 23.61
N GLY A 66 1.50 17.65 23.26
CA GLY A 66 2.03 17.70 21.89
C GLY A 66 2.41 16.32 21.36
N GLN A 67 3.23 15.58 22.11
CA GLN A 67 3.67 14.23 21.73
C GLN A 67 2.51 13.25 21.52
N ARG A 68 1.47 13.29 22.37
CA ARG A 68 0.28 12.46 22.18
C ARG A 68 -0.50 12.82 20.93
N LEU A 69 -0.58 14.11 20.61
CA LEU A 69 -1.28 14.58 19.42
C LEU A 69 -0.50 14.22 18.16
N GLU A 70 0.82 14.31 18.17
CA GLU A 70 1.69 13.83 17.10
C GLU A 70 1.53 12.33 16.88
N ALA A 71 1.58 11.52 17.95
CA ALA A 71 1.35 10.08 17.86
C ALA A 71 -0.03 9.72 17.28
N ALA A 72 -1.08 10.47 17.66
CA ALA A 72 -2.41 10.32 17.09
C ALA A 72 -2.45 10.66 15.59
N LEU A 73 -1.75 11.72 15.16
CA LEU A 73 -1.66 12.12 13.76
C LEU A 73 -0.90 11.08 12.94
N ASP A 74 0.23 10.59 13.44
CA ASP A 74 1.04 9.55 12.77
C ASP A 74 0.25 8.26 12.57
N LEU A 75 -0.54 7.87 13.57
CA LEU A 75 -1.44 6.73 13.49
C LEU A 75 -2.48 6.92 12.37
N LEU A 76 -3.15 8.07 12.33
CA LEU A 76 -4.14 8.36 11.29
C LEU A 76 -3.51 8.51 9.90
N ASP A 77 -2.29 9.05 9.80
CA ASP A 77 -1.55 9.16 8.54
C ASP A 77 -1.15 7.78 8.01
N ALA A 78 -0.77 6.84 8.88
CA ALA A 78 -0.53 5.46 8.48
C ALA A 78 -1.80 4.82 7.90
N ARG A 79 -2.97 5.10 8.50
CA ARG A 79 -4.26 4.61 8.01
C ARG A 79 -4.66 5.24 6.69
N LEU A 80 -4.42 6.53 6.50
CA LEU A 80 -4.64 7.21 5.22
C LEU A 80 -3.75 6.67 4.10
N ARG A 81 -2.49 6.33 4.42
CA ARG A 81 -1.60 5.65 3.46
C ARG A 81 -2.15 4.27 3.09
N ARG A 82 -2.60 3.48 4.07
CA ARG A 82 -3.23 2.17 3.82
C ARG A 82 -4.49 2.28 2.97
N TRP A 83 -5.36 3.25 3.27
CA TRP A 83 -6.54 3.57 2.47
C TRP A 83 -6.20 3.85 1.00
N ALA A 84 -5.20 4.72 0.77
CA ALA A 84 -4.77 5.09 -0.58
C ALA A 84 -4.20 3.89 -1.35
N GLU A 85 -3.39 3.05 -0.67
CA GLU A 85 -2.85 1.81 -1.23
C GLU A 85 -3.98 0.85 -1.63
N LEU A 86 -4.92 0.56 -0.72
CA LEU A 86 -6.06 -0.35 -0.97
C LEU A 86 -6.90 0.14 -2.14
N ARG A 87 -7.23 1.44 -2.17
CA ARG A 87 -7.96 2.04 -3.27
C ARG A 87 -7.20 1.91 -4.59
N GLY A 88 -5.89 2.14 -4.58
CA GLY A 88 -5.04 1.95 -5.76
C GLY A 88 -5.08 0.51 -6.26
N ARG A 89 -4.88 -0.47 -5.37
CA ARG A 89 -4.90 -1.90 -5.70
C ARG A 89 -6.23 -2.36 -6.29
N VAL A 90 -7.35 -2.04 -5.64
CA VAL A 90 -8.70 -2.41 -6.11
C VAL A 90 -8.97 -1.80 -7.49
N THR A 91 -8.65 -0.51 -7.66
CA THR A 91 -8.88 0.21 -8.92
C THR A 91 -8.03 -0.34 -10.06
N ALA A 92 -6.76 -0.67 -9.78
CA ALA A 92 -5.84 -1.23 -10.77
C ALA A 92 -6.19 -2.68 -11.15
N GLN A 93 -6.69 -3.47 -10.20
CA GLN A 93 -6.99 -4.89 -10.42
C GLN A 93 -8.27 -5.09 -11.25
N TRP A 94 -9.26 -4.21 -11.13
CA TRP A 94 -10.54 -4.30 -11.83
C TRP A 94 -10.44 -4.56 -13.34
N PRO A 95 -9.74 -3.74 -14.16
CA PRO A 95 -9.68 -3.96 -15.60
C PRO A 95 -9.04 -5.31 -15.98
N LEU A 96 -8.06 -5.78 -15.21
CA LEU A 96 -7.40 -7.07 -15.45
C LEU A 96 -8.34 -8.24 -15.11
N CYS A 97 -9.03 -8.13 -13.99
CA CYS A 97 -9.99 -9.12 -13.52
C CYS A 97 -11.19 -9.23 -14.45
N ARG A 98 -11.73 -8.09 -14.90
CA ARG A 98 -12.86 -8.03 -15.84
C ARG A 98 -12.53 -8.75 -17.14
N ARG A 99 -11.37 -8.46 -17.76
CA ARG A 99 -10.95 -9.10 -19.01
C ARG A 99 -10.90 -10.63 -18.88
N ARG A 100 -10.30 -11.14 -17.79
CA ARG A 100 -10.23 -12.59 -17.52
C ARG A 100 -11.60 -13.21 -17.25
N ALA A 101 -12.46 -12.49 -16.55
CA ALA A 101 -13.82 -12.95 -16.26
C ALA A 101 -14.67 -13.02 -17.54
N GLU A 102 -14.49 -12.09 -18.49
CA GLU A 102 -15.14 -12.12 -19.81
C GLU A 102 -14.72 -13.37 -20.62
N GLU A 103 -13.45 -13.77 -20.55
CA GLU A 103 -12.94 -15.00 -21.18
C GLU A 103 -13.51 -16.28 -20.56
N GLN A 104 -13.93 -16.22 -19.29
CA GLN A 104 -14.51 -17.34 -18.53
C GLN A 104 -16.06 -17.32 -18.51
N GLY A 105 -16.68 -16.41 -19.28
CA GLY A 105 -18.13 -16.29 -19.41
C GLY A 105 -18.79 -15.51 -18.27
N ASP A 106 -19.44 -16.22 -17.33
CA ASP A 106 -20.48 -15.66 -16.43
C ASP A 106 -19.94 -15.11 -15.10
N ARG A 107 -18.61 -14.99 -14.96
CA ARG A 107 -17.96 -14.54 -13.71
C ARG A 107 -17.85 -13.01 -13.59
N VAL A 108 -18.16 -12.28 -14.65
CA VAL A 108 -18.01 -10.82 -14.72
C VAL A 108 -18.92 -10.11 -13.73
N LEU A 109 -20.17 -10.55 -13.59
CA LEU A 109 -21.13 -9.92 -12.69
C LEU A 109 -20.72 -10.08 -11.23
N GLU A 110 -20.20 -11.26 -10.86
CA GLU A 110 -19.71 -11.50 -9.50
C GLU A 110 -18.44 -10.69 -9.20
N ALA A 111 -17.51 -10.64 -10.16
CA ALA A 111 -16.33 -9.77 -10.07
C ALA A 111 -16.74 -8.30 -9.86
N TYR A 112 -17.74 -7.83 -10.60
CA TYR A 112 -18.26 -6.48 -10.49
C TYR A 112 -18.87 -6.21 -9.10
N ARG A 113 -19.68 -7.14 -8.58
CA ARG A 113 -20.27 -7.02 -7.24
C ARG A 113 -19.21 -6.91 -6.15
N LEU A 114 -18.18 -7.74 -6.20
CA LEU A 114 -17.08 -7.70 -5.23
C LEU A 114 -16.27 -6.39 -5.34
N TYR A 115 -15.99 -5.95 -6.56
CA TYR A 115 -15.35 -4.66 -6.82
C TYR A 115 -16.17 -3.48 -6.27
N GLU A 116 -17.48 -3.47 -6.56
CA GLU A 116 -18.38 -2.42 -6.12
C GLU A 116 -18.53 -2.40 -4.60
N ALA A 117 -18.66 -3.57 -3.96
CA ALA A 117 -18.69 -3.69 -2.50
C ALA A 117 -17.42 -3.11 -1.85
N ALA A 118 -16.24 -3.42 -2.40
CA ALA A 118 -14.98 -2.85 -1.91
C ALA A 118 -14.91 -1.32 -2.12
N LEU A 119 -15.33 -0.83 -3.28
CA LEU A 119 -15.33 0.61 -3.58
C LEU A 119 -16.31 1.41 -2.73
N ILE A 120 -17.50 0.87 -2.46
CA ILE A 120 -18.49 1.53 -1.59
C ILE A 120 -17.87 1.78 -0.22
N LEU A 121 -17.24 0.77 0.38
CA LEU A 121 -16.57 0.90 1.67
C LEU A 121 -15.40 1.90 1.61
N LEU A 122 -14.55 1.83 0.58
CA LEU A 122 -13.42 2.74 0.40
C LEU A 122 -13.82 4.21 0.14
N ARG A 123 -15.08 4.48 -0.22
CA ARG A 123 -15.62 5.83 -0.44
C ARG A 123 -16.41 6.36 0.77
N GLN A 124 -16.66 5.53 1.78
CA GLN A 124 -17.30 5.99 3.01
C GLN A 124 -16.39 6.97 3.75
N THR A 125 -17.03 7.91 4.44
CA THR A 125 -16.37 8.99 5.15
C THR A 125 -17.05 9.13 6.52
N PRO A 126 -16.38 8.77 7.63
CA PRO A 126 -15.04 8.18 7.69
C PRO A 126 -15.00 6.73 7.18
N CYS A 127 -13.88 6.35 6.55
CA CYS A 127 -13.67 4.99 6.05
C CYS A 127 -13.23 4.05 7.16
N ASP A 128 -13.96 2.94 7.33
CA ASP A 128 -13.53 1.80 8.15
C ASP A 128 -12.54 0.95 7.34
N ILE A 129 -11.25 1.10 7.66
CA ILE A 129 -10.16 0.49 6.89
C ILE A 129 -10.20 -1.02 6.99
N GLU A 130 -10.50 -1.57 8.16
CA GLU A 130 -10.53 -3.00 8.42
C GLU A 130 -11.63 -3.68 7.58
N ARG A 131 -12.83 -3.08 7.55
CA ARG A 131 -13.93 -3.58 6.71
C ARG A 131 -13.64 -3.41 5.23
N ALA A 132 -13.08 -2.27 4.84
CA ALA A 132 -12.71 -1.99 3.46
C ALA A 132 -11.61 -2.94 2.96
N GLU A 133 -10.62 -3.23 3.79
CA GLU A 133 -9.53 -4.16 3.51
C GLU A 133 -10.06 -5.58 3.32
N ALA A 134 -10.89 -6.07 4.23
CA ALA A 134 -11.50 -7.40 4.09
C ALA A 134 -12.33 -7.54 2.80
N ALA A 135 -13.01 -6.48 2.36
CA ALA A 135 -13.73 -6.47 1.08
C ALA A 135 -12.79 -6.43 -0.12
N ALA A 136 -11.73 -5.61 -0.05
CA ALA A 136 -10.70 -5.54 -1.08
C ALA A 136 -9.99 -6.88 -1.25
N ASP A 137 -9.64 -7.56 -0.15
CA ASP A 137 -8.97 -8.86 -0.20
C ASP A 137 -9.85 -9.94 -0.82
N ARG A 138 -11.15 -9.98 -0.50
CA ARG A 138 -12.09 -10.90 -1.17
C ARG A 138 -12.14 -10.66 -2.68
N PHE A 139 -12.20 -9.41 -3.11
CA PHE A 139 -12.17 -9.05 -4.52
C PHE A 139 -10.85 -9.44 -5.19
N ILE A 140 -9.70 -9.12 -4.57
CA ILE A 140 -8.39 -9.43 -5.12
C ILE A 140 -8.16 -10.94 -5.20
N ALA A 141 -8.57 -11.70 -4.17
CA ALA A 141 -8.50 -13.16 -4.14
C ALA A 141 -9.34 -13.78 -5.27
N PHE A 142 -10.58 -13.32 -5.45
CA PHE A 142 -11.42 -13.75 -6.56
C PHE A 142 -10.73 -13.52 -7.92
N CYS A 143 -10.11 -12.36 -8.10
CA CYS A 143 -9.39 -12.04 -9.32
C CYS A 143 -8.10 -12.86 -9.52
N ALA A 144 -7.48 -13.34 -8.44
CA ALA A 144 -6.32 -14.22 -8.49
C ALA A 144 -6.73 -15.65 -8.85
N GLU A 145 -7.84 -16.17 -8.29
CA GLU A 145 -8.39 -17.48 -8.65
C GLU A 145 -8.79 -17.55 -10.13
N ALA A 146 -9.37 -16.46 -10.66
CA ALA A 146 -9.68 -16.34 -12.08
C ALA A 146 -8.42 -16.32 -12.97
N ALA A 147 -7.23 -16.07 -12.44
CA ALA A 147 -5.99 -16.17 -13.21
C ALA A 147 -5.50 -17.63 -13.38
N GLY A 148 -6.07 -18.59 -12.64
CA GLY A 148 -5.61 -19.99 -12.59
C GLY A 148 -4.25 -20.13 -11.89
N PRO A 149 -3.80 -21.37 -11.60
CA PRO A 149 -2.42 -21.59 -11.21
C PRO A 149 -1.56 -21.22 -12.42
N GLY A 150 -0.90 -20.07 -12.34
CA GLY A 150 0.08 -19.69 -13.35
C GLY A 150 1.12 -20.79 -13.46
N GLU A 151 1.37 -21.29 -14.67
CA GLU A 151 2.65 -21.93 -14.97
C GLU A 151 3.76 -21.06 -14.37
N PRO A 152 4.63 -21.61 -13.51
CA PRO A 152 5.75 -20.85 -13.01
C PRO A 152 6.57 -20.40 -14.22
N ALA A 153 6.76 -19.09 -14.32
CA ALA A 153 7.66 -18.50 -15.28
C ALA A 153 9.07 -19.05 -15.03
N GLY A 154 9.52 -19.93 -15.92
CA GLY A 154 10.93 -20.29 -16.06
C GLY A 154 11.37 -21.52 -15.27
N GLU A 155 11.04 -22.71 -15.79
CA GLU A 155 11.97 -23.84 -15.69
C GLU A 155 11.84 -24.74 -16.92
N LYS A 156 12.41 -24.31 -18.05
CA LYS A 156 12.92 -25.28 -19.02
C LYS A 156 14.18 -25.91 -18.41
N ALA A 157 13.99 -26.80 -17.44
CA ALA A 157 15.00 -27.76 -17.04
C ALA A 157 15.23 -28.68 -18.25
N GLY A 158 16.35 -28.46 -18.94
CA GLY A 158 16.91 -29.49 -19.79
C GLY A 158 17.34 -30.65 -18.90
N ALA A 159 16.78 -31.84 -19.15
CA ALA A 159 17.39 -33.13 -18.85
C ALA A 159 16.48 -34.23 -19.40
N GLU A 160 16.65 -34.59 -20.67
CA GLU A 160 16.38 -35.98 -21.07
C GLU A 160 17.67 -36.79 -20.86
N PRO A 161 17.66 -37.87 -20.05
CA PRO A 161 18.75 -38.83 -20.01
C PRO A 161 18.63 -39.79 -21.20
N GLY A 162 19.70 -39.92 -21.97
CA GLY A 162 19.79 -40.81 -23.11
C GLY A 162 20.03 -42.27 -22.75
N GLU A 163 19.77 -43.14 -23.74
CA GLU A 163 20.42 -44.43 -24.09
C GLU A 163 19.42 -45.22 -24.98
N HIS A 164 19.72 -45.84 -26.14
CA HIS A 164 20.96 -46.33 -26.74
C HIS A 164 20.82 -46.55 -28.27
N ALA A 165 21.98 -46.48 -28.94
CA ALA A 165 22.47 -47.34 -30.04
C ALA A 165 21.81 -47.30 -31.45
N ARG A 166 22.55 -46.73 -32.42
CA ARG A 166 23.39 -47.49 -33.37
C ARG A 166 24.15 -46.56 -34.32
N ALA A 167 25.45 -46.80 -34.45
CA ALA A 167 26.34 -46.15 -35.43
C ALA A 167 26.00 -46.58 -36.87
N PRO A 168 26.38 -45.77 -37.87
CA PRO A 168 27.33 -46.31 -38.84
C PRO A 168 28.43 -45.34 -39.31
N ASP A 169 29.57 -45.96 -39.55
CA ASP A 169 30.63 -45.70 -40.52
C ASP A 169 31.19 -44.29 -40.73
N HIS A 170 32.38 -44.11 -40.17
CA HIS A 170 33.35 -43.11 -40.59
C HIS A 170 33.90 -43.42 -41.99
N ARG A 171 33.66 -42.52 -42.95
CA ARG A 171 34.53 -42.34 -44.13
C ARG A 171 35.29 -41.02 -43.99
N PRO A 172 36.63 -41.01 -44.00
CA PRO A 172 37.38 -39.76 -44.02
C PRO A 172 37.40 -39.17 -45.45
N PRO A 173 37.25 -37.84 -45.61
CA PRO A 173 37.47 -37.20 -46.90
C PRO A 173 38.97 -37.06 -47.22
N PRO A 174 39.38 -37.14 -48.50
CA PRO A 174 40.77 -36.95 -48.89
C PRO A 174 41.19 -35.47 -48.77
N ARG A 175 42.44 -35.26 -48.34
CA ARG A 175 43.14 -33.96 -48.40
C ARG A 175 43.97 -33.84 -49.69
N ARG A 176 44.15 -32.58 -50.11
CA ARG A 176 45.09 -31.98 -51.09
C ARG A 176 44.45 -31.71 -52.47
N GLY A 177 44.74 -30.59 -53.13
CA GLY A 177 45.90 -29.71 -53.00
C GLY A 177 45.62 -28.25 -53.31
N ALA A 178 46.51 -27.42 -52.78
CA ALA A 178 46.69 -26.02 -53.11
C ALA A 178 47.30 -25.87 -54.51
N THR A 179 46.87 -24.83 -55.23
CA THR A 179 47.77 -23.87 -55.91
C THR A 179 47.03 -22.55 -56.08
N ASP A 180 47.61 -21.54 -55.44
CA ASP A 180 47.49 -20.08 -55.60
C ASP A 180 47.94 -19.63 -57.02
N PRO A 181 48.09 -18.34 -57.37
CA PRO A 181 47.22 -17.15 -57.28
C PRO A 181 47.04 -16.47 -58.67
N ARG A 182 46.43 -15.27 -58.70
CA ARG A 182 46.98 -14.02 -59.32
C ARG A 182 46.19 -13.34 -60.46
N GLU A 183 45.88 -12.05 -60.20
CA GLU A 183 45.77 -10.87 -61.12
C GLU A 183 44.75 -10.94 -62.29
N GLU A 184 43.99 -9.91 -62.69
CA GLU A 184 44.19 -8.46 -62.87
C GLU A 184 42.81 -7.74 -62.71
N ARG A 185 42.66 -6.64 -61.96
CA ARG A 185 42.81 -5.21 -62.36
C ARG A 185 42.08 -4.75 -63.64
N GLY A 186 41.31 -3.67 -63.46
CA GLY A 186 40.97 -2.65 -64.47
C GLY A 186 39.50 -2.70 -64.90
N SER A 187 38.70 -1.64 -64.86
CA SER A 187 38.89 -0.23 -64.52
C SER A 187 37.52 0.38 -64.22
#